data_AF-E4Z1U2-F1
#
_entry.id   AF-E4Z1U2-F1
#
_cell.length_a   1.000
_cell.length_b   1.000
_cell.length_c   1.000
_cell.angle_alpha   90.00
_cell.angle_beta   90.00
_cell.angle_gamma   90.00
#
_symmetry.space_group_name_H-M   'P 1'
#
loop_
_entity.id
_entity.type
_entity.pdbx_description
1 polymer ?
#
loop_
_entity_poly.entity_id
_entity_poly.type
_entity_poly.pdbx_seq_one_letter_code
_entity_poly.pdbx_strand_id
1 'polypeptide(L)'
;MEQELIFDNEYTKHSALGLSQSWDGVIQMCQRMQRSLKQQIEARSKTGISDERIQEWRECFEHFDKDNTGLLDFIEMKSLFRSLGIDLALKDGDQESDDFLEILAQMNLSCESAVSKDEFISYMITRETTQVRGKDDIFVAFKAIADPEKPFITEKELRSNLTAAIIRTAVQGHA
;
A
#
# COMPACT_ATOMS: atom_id res chain seq x y z
N MET A 1 -19.76 -17.83 50.16
CA MET A 1 -20.96 -18.56 49.68
C MET A 1 -20.79 -20.06 49.91
N GLU A 2 -19.80 -20.74 49.32
CA GLU A 2 -19.63 -22.21 49.50
C GLU A 2 -19.23 -22.64 50.93
N GLN A 3 -18.55 -21.78 51.70
CA GLN A 3 -18.21 -22.08 53.10
C GLN A 3 -19.40 -21.98 54.06
N GLU A 4 -20.53 -21.40 53.63
CA GLU A 4 -21.76 -21.30 54.43
C GLU A 4 -22.91 -22.16 53.87
N LEU A 5 -22.64 -23.08 52.92
CA LEU A 5 -23.63 -23.96 52.29
C LEU A 5 -24.81 -23.23 51.61
N ILE A 6 -24.62 -21.97 51.21
CA ILE A 6 -25.62 -21.19 50.48
C ILE A 6 -25.33 -21.34 48.99
N PHE A 7 -26.16 -22.15 48.32
CA PHE A 7 -26.04 -22.49 46.91
C PHE A 7 -27.03 -21.76 46.00
N ASP A 8 -28.07 -21.15 46.59
CA ASP A 8 -29.12 -20.48 45.83
C ASP A 8 -29.16 -18.99 46.18
N ASN A 9 -29.26 -18.15 45.15
CA ASN A 9 -29.30 -16.71 45.29
C ASN A 9 -30.58 -16.20 44.62
N GLU A 10 -31.65 -16.06 45.39
CA GLU A 10 -32.98 -15.60 44.91
C GLU A 10 -32.95 -14.22 44.26
N TYR A 11 -31.90 -13.44 44.49
CA TYR A 11 -31.76 -12.08 43.97
C TYR A 11 -31.09 -12.01 42.59
N THR A 12 -30.52 -13.12 42.08
CA THR A 12 -29.95 -13.15 40.73
C THR A 12 -30.14 -14.48 40.02
N LYS A 13 -30.57 -14.42 38.77
CA LYS A 13 -30.72 -15.59 37.89
C LYS A 13 -29.42 -16.01 37.21
N HIS A 14 -28.34 -15.25 37.40
CA HIS A 14 -27.07 -15.48 36.75
C HIS A 14 -26.11 -16.24 37.66
N SER A 15 -25.64 -17.41 37.19
CA SER A 15 -24.59 -18.15 37.88
C SER A 15 -23.23 -17.47 37.67
N ALA A 16 -22.36 -17.52 38.67
CA ALA A 16 -21.00 -16.99 38.57
C ALA A 16 -20.23 -17.61 37.39
N LEU A 17 -20.43 -18.90 37.15
CA LEU A 17 -19.86 -19.60 35.99
C LEU A 17 -20.42 -19.08 34.66
N GLY A 18 -21.75 -18.85 34.57
CA GLY A 18 -22.38 -18.31 33.38
C GLY A 18 -21.95 -16.89 33.07
N LEU A 19 -21.75 -16.06 34.10
CA LEU A 19 -21.18 -14.72 33.95
C LEU A 19 -19.72 -14.78 33.47
N SER A 20 -18.90 -15.68 34.01
CA SER A 20 -17.52 -15.88 33.56
C SER A 20 -17.47 -16.30 32.09
N GLN A 21 -18.29 -17.26 31.68
CA GLN A 21 -18.36 -17.71 30.29
C GLN A 21 -18.82 -16.61 29.34
N SER A 22 -19.83 -15.82 29.75
CA SER A 22 -20.29 -14.67 28.96
C SER A 22 -19.20 -13.61 28.84
N TRP A 23 -18.46 -13.34 29.92
CA TRP A 23 -17.34 -12.41 29.94
C TRP A 23 -16.20 -12.84 29.00
N ASP A 24 -15.83 -14.12 29.03
CA ASP A 24 -14.85 -14.68 28.09
C ASP A 24 -15.31 -14.55 26.63
N GLY A 25 -16.60 -14.74 26.37
CA GLY A 25 -17.21 -14.51 25.06
C GLY A 25 -17.05 -13.07 24.58
N VAL A 26 -17.30 -12.09 25.46
CA VAL A 26 -17.12 -10.66 25.16
C VAL A 26 -15.65 -10.35 24.87
N ILE A 27 -14.71 -10.87 25.67
CA ILE A 27 -13.26 -10.69 25.42
C ILE A 27 -12.88 -11.22 24.04
N GLN A 28 -13.34 -12.42 23.67
CA GLN A 28 -13.04 -13.00 22.37
C GLN A 28 -13.61 -12.16 21.22
N MET A 29 -14.83 -11.61 21.38
CA MET A 29 -15.43 -10.71 20.40
C MET A 29 -14.59 -9.43 20.23
N CYS A 30 -14.18 -8.79 21.32
CA CYS A 30 -13.31 -7.62 21.27
C CYS A 30 -11.98 -7.93 20.58
N GLN A 31 -11.35 -9.06 20.90
CA GLN A 31 -10.10 -9.49 20.24
C GLN A 31 -10.27 -9.76 18.74
N ARG A 32 -11.41 -10.31 18.31
CA ARG A 32 -11.71 -10.50 16.89
C ARG A 32 -11.93 -9.17 16.18
N MET A 33 -12.69 -8.27 16.78
CA MET A 33 -12.94 -6.93 16.23
C MET A 33 -11.65 -6.11 16.10
N GLN A 34 -10.79 -6.15 17.12
CA GLN A 34 -9.50 -5.48 17.08
C GLN A 34 -8.57 -6.05 16.01
N ARG A 35 -8.53 -7.39 15.84
CA ARG A 35 -7.77 -8.03 14.77
C ARG A 35 -8.29 -7.65 13.38
N SER A 36 -9.61 -7.66 13.20
CA SER A 36 -10.25 -7.27 11.95
C SER A 36 -9.95 -5.81 11.58
N LEU A 37 -10.07 -4.89 12.54
CA LEU A 37 -9.73 -3.48 12.32
C LEU A 37 -8.25 -3.28 11.97
N LYS A 38 -7.34 -3.97 12.68
CA LYS A 38 -5.91 -3.92 12.38
C LYS A 38 -5.62 -4.44 10.96
N GLN A 39 -6.23 -5.56 10.57
CA GLN A 39 -6.08 -6.10 9.22
C GLN A 39 -6.67 -5.17 8.15
N GLN A 40 -7.80 -4.51 8.40
CA GLN A 40 -8.37 -3.52 7.48
C GLN A 40 -7.48 -2.27 7.34
N ILE A 41 -6.94 -1.77 8.46
CA ILE A 41 -5.99 -0.66 8.45
C ILE A 41 -4.72 -1.06 7.72
N GLU A 42 -4.18 -2.25 7.99
CA GLU A 42 -2.97 -2.75 7.37
C GLU A 42 -3.16 -3.03 5.88
N ALA A 43 -4.31 -3.57 5.46
CA ALA A 43 -4.64 -3.72 4.05
C ALA A 43 -4.75 -2.36 3.37
N ARG A 44 -5.39 -1.39 4.02
CA ARG A 44 -5.50 -0.01 3.51
C ARG A 44 -4.16 0.72 3.49
N SER A 45 -3.28 0.47 4.46
CA SER A 45 -1.94 1.08 4.52
C SER A 45 -0.95 0.39 3.59
N LYS A 46 -1.11 -0.93 3.38
CA LYS A 46 -0.32 -1.70 2.41
C LYS A 46 -0.73 -1.40 1.00
N THR A 47 -1.98 -1.02 0.73
CA THR A 47 -2.31 -0.55 -0.62
C THR A 47 -1.82 0.86 -0.81
N GLY A 48 -2.08 1.85 0.07
CA GLY A 48 -1.52 3.22 -0.03
C GLY A 48 -1.81 3.97 -1.34
N ILE A 49 -2.39 3.27 -2.31
CA ILE A 49 -2.71 3.61 -3.68
C ILE A 49 -4.20 3.93 -3.66
N SER A 50 -4.56 5.09 -4.19
CA SER A 50 -5.96 5.47 -4.31
C SER A 50 -6.68 4.55 -5.29
N ASP A 51 -7.98 4.33 -5.07
CA ASP A 51 -8.80 3.56 -6.01
C ASP A 51 -8.74 4.16 -7.43
N GLU A 52 -8.56 5.48 -7.52
CA GLU A 52 -8.31 6.22 -8.77
C GLU A 52 -7.04 5.75 -9.49
N ARG A 53 -5.93 5.51 -8.78
CA ARG A 53 -4.68 5.01 -9.37
C ARG A 53 -4.82 3.59 -9.88
N ILE A 54 -5.53 2.74 -9.12
CA ILE A 54 -5.85 1.38 -9.57
C ILE A 54 -6.72 1.45 -10.83
N GLN A 55 -7.68 2.37 -10.87
CA GLN A 55 -8.56 2.56 -12.01
C GLN A 55 -7.79 3.07 -13.25
N GLU A 56 -6.88 4.04 -13.09
CA GLU A 56 -5.98 4.49 -14.16
C GLU A 56 -5.20 3.31 -14.76
N TRP A 57 -4.63 2.43 -13.92
CA TRP A 57 -3.91 1.26 -14.41
C TRP A 57 -4.82 0.26 -15.12
N ARG A 58 -6.07 0.09 -14.65
CA ARG A 58 -7.07 -0.77 -15.32
C ARG A 58 -7.46 -0.24 -16.69
N GLU A 59 -7.63 1.08 -16.81
CA GLU A 59 -7.96 1.75 -18.07
C GLU A 59 -6.78 1.73 -19.04
N CYS A 60 -5.56 1.91 -18.54
CA CYS A 60 -4.35 1.70 -19.36
C CYS A 60 -4.29 0.27 -19.89
N PHE A 61 -4.51 -0.74 -19.04
CA PHE A 61 -4.50 -2.13 -19.48
C PHE A 61 -5.53 -2.39 -20.59
N GLU A 62 -6.77 -1.94 -20.40
CA GLU A 62 -7.86 -2.09 -21.38
C GLU A 62 -7.61 -1.30 -22.68
N HIS A 63 -6.87 -0.19 -22.62
CA HIS A 63 -6.49 0.56 -23.81
C HIS A 63 -5.48 -0.20 -24.70
N PHE A 64 -4.60 -0.98 -24.09
CA PHE A 64 -3.59 -1.77 -24.81
C PHE A 64 -4.09 -3.17 -25.19
N ASP A 65 -4.99 -3.77 -24.40
CA ASP A 65 -5.68 -5.04 -24.65
C ASP A 65 -6.78 -4.88 -25.73
N LYS A 66 -6.38 -4.59 -26.97
CA LYS A 66 -7.31 -4.27 -28.07
C LYS A 66 -8.19 -5.44 -28.48
N ASP A 67 -7.75 -6.65 -28.21
CA ASP A 67 -8.49 -7.88 -28.51
C ASP A 67 -9.35 -8.36 -27.34
N ASN A 68 -9.33 -7.65 -26.19
CA ASN A 68 -10.05 -7.99 -24.96
C ASN A 68 -9.81 -9.45 -24.55
N THR A 69 -8.60 -9.95 -24.77
CA THR A 69 -8.21 -11.30 -24.38
C THR A 69 -8.00 -11.40 -22.88
N GLY A 70 -7.84 -10.27 -22.19
CA GLY A 70 -7.51 -10.21 -20.77
C GLY A 70 -6.04 -10.52 -20.49
N LEU A 71 -5.22 -10.61 -21.54
CA LEU A 71 -3.84 -11.03 -21.55
C LEU A 71 -3.04 -10.09 -22.46
N LEU A 72 -2.02 -9.42 -21.93
CA LEU A 72 -1.13 -8.60 -22.76
C LEU A 72 0.10 -9.39 -23.17
N ASP A 73 0.46 -9.32 -24.45
CA ASP A 73 1.72 -9.87 -24.93
C ASP A 73 2.92 -8.99 -24.48
N PHE A 74 4.15 -9.48 -24.68
CA PHE A 74 5.36 -8.75 -24.29
C PHE A 74 5.53 -7.40 -24.99
N ILE A 75 5.02 -7.24 -26.21
CA ILE A 75 5.15 -6.04 -27.04
C ILE A 75 4.14 -4.97 -26.57
N GLU A 76 2.91 -5.38 -26.28
CA GLU A 76 1.83 -4.55 -25.78
C GLU A 76 2.13 -4.09 -24.35
N MET A 77 2.61 -4.99 -23.50
CA MET A 77 3.03 -4.65 -22.14
C MET A 77 4.19 -3.65 -22.13
N LYS A 78 5.16 -3.81 -23.04
CA LYS A 78 6.27 -2.84 -23.21
C LYS A 78 5.76 -1.46 -23.64
N SER A 79 4.75 -1.42 -24.51
CA SER A 79 4.07 -0.19 -24.92
C SER A 79 3.31 0.45 -23.76
N LEU A 80 2.67 -0.37 -22.93
CA LEU A 80 1.96 0.05 -21.72
C LEU A 80 2.92 0.66 -20.69
N PHE A 81 4.04 0.01 -20.38
CA PHE A 81 5.04 0.55 -19.44
C PHE A 81 5.62 1.88 -19.91
N ARG A 82 5.88 2.01 -21.21
CA ARG A 82 6.31 3.29 -21.80
C ARG A 82 5.25 4.38 -21.64
N SER A 83 3.97 4.05 -21.80
CA SER A 83 2.85 4.97 -21.61
C SER A 83 2.74 5.45 -20.16
N LEU A 84 3.05 4.57 -19.20
CA LEU A 84 3.10 4.90 -17.77
C LEU A 84 4.36 5.68 -17.35
N GLY A 85 5.25 6.02 -18.29
CA GLY A 85 6.50 6.72 -18.00
C GLY A 85 7.55 5.85 -17.31
N ILE A 86 7.33 4.53 -17.27
CA ILE A 86 8.32 3.56 -16.86
C ILE A 86 9.21 3.32 -18.08
N ASP A 87 10.27 4.11 -18.17
CA ASP A 87 11.25 3.95 -19.24
C ASP A 87 12.12 2.73 -18.92
N LEU A 88 11.68 1.58 -19.43
CA LEU A 88 12.51 0.40 -19.58
C LEU A 88 13.56 0.75 -20.60
N ALA A 89 14.68 1.32 -20.15
CA ALA A 89 15.76 1.77 -20.99
C ALA A 89 16.21 0.62 -21.89
N LEU A 90 15.74 0.64 -23.14
CA LEU A 90 16.23 -0.27 -24.16
C LEU A 90 17.66 0.16 -24.43
N LYS A 91 18.62 -0.72 -24.13
CA LYS A 91 19.93 -0.59 -24.75
C LYS A 91 19.70 -0.66 -26.26
N ASP A 92 20.23 0.31 -26.98
CA ASP A 92 20.13 0.43 -28.42
C ASP A 92 20.35 -0.93 -29.12
N GLY A 93 19.31 -1.40 -29.83
CA GLY A 93 19.37 -2.58 -30.69
C GLY A 93 18.82 -3.86 -30.06
N ASP A 94 17.52 -4.11 -30.26
CA ASP A 94 16.81 -5.41 -30.21
C ASP A 94 17.05 -6.37 -29.02
N GLN A 95 17.85 -5.97 -28.02
CA GLN A 95 18.08 -6.69 -26.79
C GLN A 95 17.11 -6.20 -25.73
N GLU A 96 16.39 -7.14 -25.15
CA GLU A 96 15.66 -6.95 -23.91
C GLU A 96 16.64 -6.46 -22.84
N SER A 97 16.33 -5.34 -22.18
CA SER A 97 17.17 -4.84 -21.10
C SER A 97 17.10 -5.80 -19.91
N ASP A 98 18.20 -5.93 -19.17
CA ASP A 98 18.23 -6.70 -17.92
C ASP A 98 17.11 -6.23 -16.97
N ASP A 99 16.81 -4.93 -16.96
CA ASP A 99 15.70 -4.34 -16.19
C ASP A 99 14.32 -4.88 -16.63
N PHE A 100 14.10 -5.09 -17.93
CA PHE A 100 12.86 -5.68 -18.42
C PHE A 100 12.76 -7.15 -18.00
N LEU A 101 13.84 -7.91 -18.13
CA LEU A 101 13.90 -9.31 -17.70
C LEU A 101 13.71 -9.47 -16.18
N GLU A 102 14.23 -8.54 -15.38
CA GLU A 102 14.04 -8.52 -13.93
C GLU A 102 12.58 -8.22 -13.56
N ILE A 103 11.96 -7.26 -14.25
CA ILE A 103 10.54 -6.96 -14.06
C ILE A 103 9.68 -8.16 -14.42
N LEU A 104 9.95 -8.81 -15.55
CA LEU A 104 9.28 -10.04 -15.98
C LEU A 104 9.43 -11.15 -14.92
N ALA A 105 10.64 -11.35 -14.40
CA ALA A 105 10.89 -12.34 -13.34
C ALA A 105 10.13 -12.01 -12.03
N GLN A 106 10.04 -10.73 -11.66
CA GLN A 106 9.30 -10.27 -10.47
C GLN A 106 7.78 -10.35 -10.62
N MET A 107 7.26 -10.14 -11.85
CA MET A 107 5.84 -10.29 -12.17
C MET A 107 5.34 -11.73 -12.05
N ASN A 108 6.25 -12.66 -11.75
CA ASN A 108 5.97 -14.06 -11.49
C ASN A 108 5.20 -14.68 -12.65
N LEU A 109 5.75 -14.50 -13.86
CA LEU A 109 5.40 -15.29 -15.02
C LEU A 109 5.46 -16.76 -14.61
N SER A 110 4.29 -17.37 -14.43
CA SER A 110 4.10 -18.65 -15.10
C SER A 110 4.63 -18.43 -16.52
N CYS A 111 5.45 -19.33 -17.04
CA CYS A 111 6.18 -19.17 -18.31
C CYS A 111 5.26 -19.01 -19.55
N GLU A 112 4.03 -18.53 -19.38
CA GLU A 112 3.16 -18.02 -20.41
C GLU A 112 3.70 -16.73 -21.00
N SER A 113 3.57 -16.65 -22.31
CA SER A 113 4.03 -15.54 -23.15
C SER A 113 3.17 -14.28 -23.02
N ALA A 114 2.36 -14.20 -21.96
CA ALA A 114 1.37 -13.16 -21.74
C ALA A 114 1.14 -12.90 -20.25
N VAL A 115 0.76 -11.68 -19.92
CA VAL A 115 0.52 -11.20 -18.55
C VAL A 115 -0.96 -10.87 -18.38
N SER A 116 -1.57 -11.40 -17.32
CA SER A 116 -2.96 -11.08 -16.99
C SER A 116 -3.12 -9.73 -16.31
N LYS A 117 -4.34 -9.17 -16.37
CA LYS A 117 -4.69 -7.91 -15.69
C LYS A 117 -4.38 -7.95 -14.20
N ASP A 118 -4.66 -9.07 -13.52
CA ASP A 118 -4.45 -9.18 -12.07
C ASP A 118 -2.96 -9.27 -11.71
N GLU A 119 -2.13 -9.92 -12.53
CA GLU A 119 -0.68 -9.95 -12.36
C GLU A 119 -0.06 -8.57 -12.60
N PHE A 120 -0.50 -7.88 -13.65
CA PHE A 120 -0.07 -6.50 -13.93
C PHE A 120 -0.42 -5.54 -12.79
N ILE A 121 -1.66 -5.57 -12.30
CA ILE A 121 -2.09 -4.71 -11.19
C ILE A 121 -1.36 -5.08 -9.90
N SER A 122 -1.14 -6.37 -9.62
CA SER A 122 -0.39 -6.82 -8.45
C SER A 122 1.07 -6.36 -8.49
N TYR A 123 1.69 -6.38 -9.66
CA TYR A 123 3.03 -5.84 -9.87
C TYR A 123 3.05 -4.32 -9.69
N MET A 124 2.12 -3.59 -10.30
CA MET A 124 2.02 -2.13 -10.13
C MET A 124 1.79 -1.75 -8.66
N ILE A 125 0.96 -2.50 -7.93
CA ILE A 125 0.77 -2.31 -6.49
C ILE A 125 2.08 -2.58 -5.74
N THR A 126 2.77 -3.67 -6.02
CA THR A 126 4.02 -4.04 -5.32
C THR A 126 5.11 -3.01 -5.59
N ARG A 127 5.25 -2.57 -6.84
CA ARG A 127 6.20 -1.54 -7.26
C ARG A 127 5.85 -0.21 -6.62
N GLU A 128 4.61 0.26 -6.76
CA GLU A 128 4.18 1.54 -6.23
C GLU A 128 4.31 1.53 -4.70
N THR A 129 3.94 0.45 -3.99
CA THR A 129 4.06 0.34 -2.52
C THR A 129 5.50 0.23 -2.03
N THR A 130 6.39 -0.38 -2.80
CA THR A 130 7.84 -0.35 -2.54
C THR A 130 8.42 1.04 -2.81
N GLN A 131 7.79 1.79 -3.73
CA GLN A 131 8.17 3.14 -4.12
C GLN A 131 7.36 4.23 -3.41
N VAL A 132 6.39 3.87 -2.55
CA VAL A 132 5.70 4.76 -1.62
C VAL A 132 6.78 5.16 -0.63
N ARG A 133 7.46 6.25 -0.98
CA ARG A 133 8.25 7.07 -0.07
C ARG A 133 7.32 7.40 1.08
N GLY A 134 7.43 6.64 2.15
CA GLY A 134 6.58 6.81 3.31
C GLY A 134 6.71 8.23 3.83
N LYS A 135 5.78 8.65 4.70
CA LYS A 135 5.96 9.90 5.46
C LYS A 135 7.35 9.95 6.11
N ASP A 136 7.90 8.79 6.45
CA ASP A 136 9.24 8.63 7.01
C ASP A 136 10.37 8.98 6.02
N ASP A 137 10.29 8.59 4.75
CA ASP A 137 11.31 8.95 3.74
C ASP A 137 11.28 10.44 3.42
N ILE A 138 10.08 11.01 3.36
CA ILE A 138 9.89 12.46 3.21
C ILE A 138 10.47 13.17 4.43
N PHE A 139 10.25 12.65 5.63
CA PHE A 139 10.82 13.18 6.86
C PHE A 139 12.34 13.08 6.91
N VAL A 140 12.92 11.95 6.47
CA VAL A 140 14.37 11.76 6.35
C VAL A 140 14.97 12.70 5.32
N ALA A 141 14.33 12.89 4.16
CA ALA A 141 14.78 13.83 3.14
C ALA A 141 14.74 15.28 3.67
N PHE A 142 13.68 15.66 4.38
CA PHE A 142 13.58 16.96 5.04
C PHE A 142 14.65 17.13 6.12
N LYS A 143 14.90 16.10 6.93
CA LYS A 143 15.96 16.10 7.95
C LYS A 143 17.37 16.18 7.33
N ALA A 144 17.58 15.63 6.14
CA ALA A 144 18.84 15.72 5.42
C ALA A 144 19.11 17.13 4.84
N ILE A 145 18.03 17.89 4.58
CA ILE A 145 18.11 19.30 4.15
C ILE A 145 18.31 20.23 5.37
N ALA A 146 17.80 19.83 6.54
CA ALA A 146 17.97 20.54 7.79
C ALA A 146 19.39 20.35 8.37
N ASP A 147 19.83 21.30 9.19
CA ASP A 147 20.96 21.05 10.10
C ASP A 147 20.65 19.85 11.01
N PRO A 148 21.57 18.86 11.15
CA PRO A 148 21.32 17.65 11.94
C PRO A 148 21.05 17.90 13.43
N GLU A 149 21.42 19.08 13.94
CA GLU A 149 21.20 19.50 15.32
C GLU A 149 19.86 20.22 15.54
N LYS A 150 19.12 20.56 14.48
CA LYS A 150 17.87 21.32 14.59
C LYS A 150 16.66 20.46 14.19
N PRO A 151 15.60 20.42 15.01
CA PRO A 151 14.36 19.69 14.68
C PRO A 151 13.43 20.45 13.71
N PHE A 152 13.89 21.55 13.11
CA PHE A 152 13.11 22.42 12.23
C PHE A 152 13.91 22.82 10.99
N ILE A 153 13.19 23.17 9.92
CA ILE A 153 13.77 23.62 8.64
C ILE A 153 13.40 25.08 8.43
N THR A 154 14.37 25.88 8.00
CA THR A 154 14.15 27.28 7.66
C THR A 154 13.77 27.46 6.20
N GLU A 155 13.01 28.51 5.90
CA GLU A 155 12.62 28.84 4.52
C GLU A 155 13.84 29.01 3.60
N LYS A 156 14.97 29.49 4.13
CA LYS A 156 16.22 29.64 3.39
C LYS A 156 16.83 28.30 2.98
N GLU A 157 16.77 27.27 3.83
CA GLU A 157 17.27 25.91 3.55
C GLU A 157 16.39 25.21 2.51
N LEU A 158 15.06 25.40 2.59
CA LEU A 158 14.13 24.93 1.55
C LEU A 158 14.38 25.62 0.21
N ARG A 159 14.57 26.95 0.22
CA ARG A 159 14.87 27.75 -0.98
C ARG A 159 16.20 27.40 -1.65
N SER A 160 17.16 26.90 -0.89
CA SER A 160 18.46 26.48 -1.43
C SER A 160 18.45 25.10 -2.07
N ASN A 161 17.51 24.22 -1.69
CA ASN A 161 17.53 22.80 -2.08
C ASN A 161 16.30 22.34 -2.88
N LEU A 162 15.25 23.16 -2.97
CA LEU A 162 14.02 22.83 -3.70
C LEU A 162 13.71 23.87 -4.79
N THR A 163 12.94 23.45 -5.79
CA THR A 163 12.45 24.34 -6.85
C THR A 163 11.41 25.32 -6.33
N ALA A 164 11.42 26.55 -6.83
CA ALA A 164 10.57 27.65 -6.36
C ALA A 164 9.05 27.39 -6.43
N ALA A 165 8.61 26.43 -7.24
CA ALA A 165 7.22 25.97 -7.31
C ALA A 165 6.82 25.15 -6.06
N ILE A 166 7.68 24.22 -5.63
CA ILE A 166 7.43 23.34 -4.48
C ILE A 166 7.46 24.14 -3.18
N ILE A 167 8.37 25.11 -3.07
CA ILE A 167 8.49 25.99 -1.90
C ILE A 167 7.26 26.86 -1.72
N ARG A 168 6.69 27.39 -2.82
CA ARG A 168 5.45 28.17 -2.75
C ARG A 168 4.31 27.32 -2.19
N THR A 169 4.13 26.11 -2.70
CA THR A 169 3.12 25.18 -2.21
C THR A 169 3.35 24.76 -0.75
N ALA A 170 4.61 24.54 -0.35
CA ALA A 170 4.97 24.15 1.01
C ALA A 170 4.79 25.27 2.04
N VAL A 171 5.10 26.52 1.67
CA VAL A 171 5.02 27.70 2.56
C VAL A 171 3.60 28.27 2.62
N GLN A 172 2.84 28.17 1.53
CA GLN A 172 1.50 28.79 1.43
C GLN A 172 0.36 27.93 1.94
N GLY A 173 0.62 26.68 2.39
CA GLY A 173 -0.32 25.76 3.03
C GLY A 173 -1.78 25.97 2.64
N HIS A 174 -2.28 25.21 1.66
CA HIS A 174 -3.67 25.27 1.20
C HIS A 174 -4.65 25.47 2.38
N ALA A 175 -5.17 26.69 2.48
CA ALA A 175 -6.33 27.04 3.28
C ALA A 175 -7.61 26.64 2.53
#